data_AF-A0A366YT23-F1
#
_entry.id   AF-A0A366YT23-F1
#
_cell.length_a   1.000
_cell.length_b   1.000
_cell.length_c   1.000
_cell.angle_alpha   90.00
_cell.angle_beta   90.00
_cell.angle_gamma   90.00
#
_symmetry.space_group_name_H-M   'P 1'
#
loop_
_entity.id
_entity.type
_entity.pdbx_description
1 polymer ?
#
loop_
_entity_poly.entity_id
_entity_poly.type
_entity_poly.pdbx_seq_one_letter_code
_entity_poly.pdbx_strand_id
1 'polypeptide(L)'
;MGINSDVYAADVNIDILSATVKDKRIEGASMTLQRNGAQSVSGTTNASGSVNLDSTFADDQDALLIVKKEGYSNLVVKCSCAGMTYAISPAMTSLDGMRVVLSWGEKPFDLDSHLIFPGGHIYFDSKEGTDANLDVDDTDSYGPETVTISKKHFGESYIYAVQDYSNKGLPNSNYLSASKARVFVYVGSSLVRSYSVPAGKRGNIWTVFKLNPNGEFEDINSVTNANFNDTTLDVRDLATVIMPATDSSAPASPAMQNSGDTQLARKYNREGEAVYKTGQLEQAIQLFQQATELDGNYGQAFSNLGLAYQKNGNIAEAIWANRKAFSLASGVNAATTRANSYYNIAKIYETSGQNAEALQHYQLALHDAIL
;
A
#
# COMPACT_ATOMS: atom_id res chain seq x y z
N MET A 1 -1.53 8.99 43.76
CA MET A 1 -0.82 7.71 43.59
C MET A 1 -0.45 7.61 42.11
N GLY A 2 0.83 7.83 41.81
CA GLY A 2 1.33 7.75 40.44
C GLY A 2 1.33 6.31 39.99
N ILE A 3 0.78 6.07 38.80
CA ILE A 3 0.91 4.79 38.11
C ILE A 3 2.21 4.90 37.31
N ASN A 4 3.29 4.36 37.87
CA ASN A 4 4.45 3.96 37.07
C ASN A 4 3.96 2.78 36.23
N SER A 5 3.66 3.01 34.95
CA SER A 5 3.63 1.91 33.98
C SER A 5 5.08 1.62 33.62
N ASP A 6 5.69 0.67 34.34
CA ASP A 6 7.00 0.14 33.94
C ASP A 6 6.84 -0.49 32.55
N VAL A 7 7.48 0.15 31.57
CA VAL A 7 7.51 -0.28 30.18
C VAL A 7 8.72 -1.21 30.05
N TYR A 8 8.47 -2.52 30.11
CA TYR A 8 9.55 -3.52 30.10
C TYR A 8 10.08 -3.76 28.69
N ALA A 9 11.41 -3.90 28.59
CA ALA A 9 12.10 -4.53 27.48
C ALA A 9 11.51 -5.93 27.25
N ALA A 10 11.22 -6.27 26.00
CA ALA A 10 10.67 -7.57 25.64
C ALA A 10 11.23 -8.04 24.31
N ASP A 11 11.58 -9.32 24.25
CA ASP A 11 11.93 -10.00 23.00
C ASP A 11 10.77 -9.89 22.02
N VAL A 12 11.04 -9.34 20.84
CA VAL A 12 10.06 -9.30 19.75
C VAL A 12 10.39 -10.42 18.79
N ASN A 13 9.60 -11.50 18.86
CA ASN A 13 9.67 -12.60 17.91
C ASN A 13 8.80 -12.28 16.71
N ILE A 14 9.41 -12.28 15.53
CA ILE A 14 8.72 -11.97 14.27
C ILE A 14 9.04 -13.03 13.25
N ASP A 15 8.00 -13.53 12.60
CA ASP A 15 8.14 -14.39 11.43
C ASP A 15 7.91 -13.60 10.14
N ILE A 16 8.72 -13.92 9.13
CA ILE A 16 8.59 -13.39 7.77
C ILE A 16 8.18 -14.49 6.81
N LEU A 17 7.03 -14.30 6.18
CA LEU A 17 6.49 -15.15 5.13
C LEU A 17 6.69 -14.55 3.74
N SER A 18 6.58 -15.40 2.73
CA SER A 18 6.40 -15.01 1.34
C SER A 18 4.99 -14.50 1.16
N ALA A 19 4.83 -13.32 0.56
CA ALA A 19 3.51 -12.84 0.16
C ALA A 19 2.94 -13.60 -1.06
N THR A 20 3.70 -14.48 -1.71
CA THR A 20 3.27 -15.09 -3.00
C THR A 20 3.31 -16.61 -3.00
N VAL A 21 3.68 -17.22 -1.88
CA VAL A 21 3.75 -18.67 -1.75
C VAL A 21 3.29 -19.00 -0.34
N LYS A 22 2.14 -19.68 -0.24
CA LYS A 22 1.55 -20.07 1.05
C LYS A 22 2.57 -20.80 1.93
N ASP A 23 2.61 -20.44 3.21
CA ASP A 23 3.47 -21.00 4.27
C ASP A 23 4.99 -20.91 4.04
N LYS A 24 5.44 -20.29 2.95
CA LYS A 24 6.88 -20.20 2.66
C LYS A 24 7.53 -19.15 3.55
N ARG A 25 8.30 -19.63 4.54
CA ARG A 25 9.17 -18.81 5.39
C ARG A 25 10.33 -18.21 4.60
N ILE A 26 10.72 -16.99 4.94
CA ILE A 26 11.82 -16.27 4.27
C ILE A 26 13.05 -16.20 5.17
N GLU A 27 14.06 -16.99 4.84
CA GLU A 27 15.39 -16.92 5.44
C GLU A 27 16.18 -15.71 4.93
N GLY A 28 17.09 -15.16 5.75
CA GLY A 28 18.05 -14.15 5.31
C GLY A 28 17.45 -12.77 5.03
N ALA A 29 16.27 -12.46 5.56
CA ALA A 29 15.71 -11.11 5.53
C ALA A 29 16.33 -10.28 6.66
N SER A 30 16.87 -9.11 6.31
CA SER A 30 17.37 -8.15 7.29
C SER A 30 16.19 -7.43 7.94
N MET A 31 16.18 -7.41 9.26
CA MET A 31 15.12 -6.81 10.06
C MET A 31 15.71 -5.74 10.96
N THR A 32 15.04 -4.60 11.05
CA THR A 32 15.40 -3.51 11.94
C THR A 32 14.15 -2.98 12.62
N LEU A 33 14.16 -2.97 13.95
CA LEU A 33 13.13 -2.36 14.78
C LEU A 33 13.69 -1.05 15.35
N GLN A 34 12.96 0.04 15.14
CA GLN A 34 13.36 1.38 15.56
C GLN A 34 12.26 2.04 16.36
N ARG A 35 12.63 2.92 17.28
CA ARG A 35 11.72 3.83 17.96
C ARG A 35 12.41 5.17 18.16
N ASN A 36 11.68 6.26 17.98
CA ASN A 36 12.26 7.59 18.14
C ASN A 36 12.83 7.77 19.56
N GLY A 37 14.07 8.22 19.66
CA GLY A 37 14.78 8.39 20.94
C GLY A 37 15.36 7.11 21.56
N ALA A 38 15.24 5.95 20.89
CA ALA A 38 15.81 4.68 21.35
C ALA A 38 16.84 4.13 20.36
N GLN A 39 17.73 3.26 20.85
CA GLN A 39 18.67 2.54 19.99
C GLN A 39 17.92 1.53 19.12
N SER A 40 18.22 1.51 17.83
CA SER A 40 17.65 0.52 16.90
C SER A 40 18.22 -0.87 17.19
N VAL A 41 17.39 -1.89 17.00
CA VAL A 41 17.76 -3.30 17.11
C VAL A 41 17.59 -3.97 15.77
N SER A 42 18.55 -4.79 15.36
CA SER A 42 18.53 -5.46 14.07
C SER A 42 18.88 -6.93 14.21
N GLY A 43 18.36 -7.72 13.28
CA GLY A 43 18.61 -9.15 13.19
C GLY A 43 18.41 -9.65 11.76
N THR A 44 18.60 -10.94 11.55
CA THR A 44 18.34 -11.59 10.26
C THR A 44 17.55 -12.85 10.50
N THR A 45 16.55 -13.09 9.66
CA THR A 45 15.73 -14.30 9.79
C THR A 45 16.56 -15.56 9.53
N ASN A 46 16.35 -16.57 10.35
CA ASN A 46 16.97 -17.89 10.23
C ASN A 46 16.28 -18.75 9.14
N ALA A 47 16.66 -20.02 9.01
CA ALA A 47 16.05 -20.97 8.08
C ALA A 47 14.55 -21.22 8.30
N SER A 48 14.01 -20.94 9.50
CA SER A 48 12.57 -20.98 9.77
C SER A 48 11.86 -19.65 9.47
N GLY A 49 12.56 -18.67 8.91
CA GLY A 49 12.02 -17.33 8.61
C GLY A 49 11.74 -16.49 9.85
N SER A 50 12.30 -16.86 11.00
CA SER A 50 12.04 -16.22 12.29
C SER A 50 13.26 -15.39 12.72
N VAL A 51 13.00 -14.29 13.42
CA VAL A 51 14.03 -13.53 14.14
C VAL A 51 13.52 -13.20 15.54
N ASN A 52 14.43 -13.23 16.51
CA ASN A 52 14.21 -12.65 17.83
C ASN A 52 15.02 -11.36 17.90
N LEU A 53 14.34 -10.25 18.18
CA LEU A 53 14.96 -8.95 18.39
C LEU A 53 14.88 -8.59 19.88
N ASP A 54 16.03 -8.55 20.54
CA ASP A 54 16.18 -8.13 21.94
C ASP A 54 16.03 -6.60 22.03
N SER A 55 14.79 -6.14 22.21
CA SER A 55 14.44 -4.73 22.21
C SER A 55 14.47 -4.11 23.61
N THR A 56 15.18 -3.00 23.77
CA THR A 56 15.27 -2.27 25.04
C THR A 56 14.11 -1.28 25.24
N PHE A 57 13.14 -1.26 24.35
CA PHE A 57 11.97 -0.39 24.36
C PHE A 57 10.71 -1.22 24.14
N ALA A 58 9.55 -0.76 24.61
CA ALA A 58 8.32 -1.50 24.36
C ALA A 58 7.94 -1.51 22.88
N ASP A 59 7.46 -2.68 22.47
CA ASP A 59 6.77 -2.92 21.23
C ASP A 59 5.35 -2.30 21.25
N ASP A 60 5.28 -1.03 20.86
CA ASP A 60 4.03 -0.27 20.75
C ASP A 60 3.85 0.37 19.38
N GLN A 61 2.74 1.08 19.17
CA GLN A 61 2.40 1.64 17.86
C GLN A 61 3.39 2.70 17.34
N ASP A 62 4.34 3.15 18.17
CA ASP A 62 5.40 4.08 17.77
C ASP A 62 6.68 3.36 17.30
N ALA A 63 6.77 2.04 17.47
CA ALA A 63 7.84 1.24 16.89
C ALA A 63 7.68 1.12 15.38
N LEU A 64 8.81 1.19 14.67
CA LEU A 64 8.93 1.08 13.22
C LEU A 64 9.72 -0.18 12.89
N LEU A 65 9.05 -1.13 12.24
CA LEU A 65 9.67 -2.32 11.69
C LEU A 65 10.04 -2.10 10.23
N ILE A 66 11.29 -2.39 9.89
CA ILE A 66 11.83 -2.35 8.54
C ILE A 66 12.34 -3.75 8.18
N VAL A 67 11.84 -4.31 7.08
CA VAL A 67 12.29 -5.60 6.54
C VAL A 67 12.84 -5.40 5.13
N LYS A 68 14.05 -5.88 4.89
CA LYS A 68 14.74 -5.80 3.61
C LYS A 68 15.31 -7.15 3.20
N LYS A 69 15.17 -7.48 1.92
CA LYS A 69 15.81 -8.63 1.29
C LYS A 69 15.99 -8.35 -0.20
N GLU A 70 17.16 -8.69 -0.74
CA GLU A 70 17.40 -8.55 -2.17
C GLU A 70 16.37 -9.33 -2.98
N GLY A 71 15.84 -8.71 -4.04
CA GLY A 71 14.76 -9.28 -4.87
C GLY A 71 13.35 -9.13 -4.27
N TYR A 72 13.21 -8.50 -3.10
CA TYR A 72 11.92 -8.24 -2.46
C TYR A 72 11.68 -6.74 -2.28
N SER A 73 10.41 -6.35 -2.27
CA SER A 73 9.97 -5.01 -1.91
C SER A 73 10.24 -4.75 -0.43
N ASN A 74 10.68 -3.53 -0.11
CA ASN A 74 10.92 -3.15 1.28
C ASN A 74 9.58 -3.05 2.03
N LEU A 75 9.50 -3.68 3.20
CA LEU A 75 8.39 -3.49 4.14
C LEU A 75 8.83 -2.48 5.21
N VAL A 76 8.04 -1.43 5.40
CA VAL A 76 8.22 -0.43 6.45
C VAL A 76 6.87 -0.22 7.12
N VAL A 77 6.75 -0.56 8.40
CA VAL A 77 5.46 -0.57 9.10
C VAL A 77 5.61 -0.08 10.54
N LYS A 78 4.66 0.77 10.97
CA LYS A 78 4.49 1.09 12.38
C LYS A 78 3.66 0.00 13.05
N CYS A 79 4.18 -0.62 14.10
CA CYS A 79 3.50 -1.74 14.73
C CYS A 79 3.82 -1.90 16.22
N SER A 80 2.80 -2.30 16.99
CA SER A 80 2.99 -3.36 17.99
C SER A 80 3.15 -4.66 17.22
N CYS A 81 4.38 -5.07 16.99
CA CYS A 81 4.75 -6.12 16.05
C CYS A 81 4.60 -7.54 16.63
N ALA A 82 4.62 -7.69 17.95
CA ALA A 82 4.45 -8.96 18.64
C ALA A 82 3.08 -9.59 18.37
N GLY A 83 3.08 -10.90 18.10
CA GLY A 83 1.87 -11.68 17.82
C GLY A 83 1.27 -11.44 16.43
N MET A 84 1.99 -10.74 15.54
CA MET A 84 1.63 -10.57 14.14
C MET A 84 2.62 -11.31 13.24
N THR A 85 2.13 -11.79 12.10
CA THR A 85 3.00 -12.31 11.02
C THR A 85 3.06 -11.29 9.90
N TYR A 86 4.27 -11.07 9.38
CA TYR A 86 4.48 -10.17 8.24
C TYR A 86 4.89 -10.97 7.02
N ALA A 87 4.47 -10.51 5.85
CA ALA A 87 4.86 -11.10 4.59
C ALA A 87 5.53 -10.06 3.70
N ILE A 88 6.62 -10.46 3.03
CA ILE A 88 7.30 -9.60 2.07
C ILE A 88 7.03 -10.05 0.64
N SER A 89 6.80 -9.06 -0.21
CA SER A 89 6.51 -9.22 -1.63
C SER A 89 7.80 -9.33 -2.44
N PRO A 90 7.96 -10.32 -3.34
CA PRO A 90 8.97 -10.22 -4.40
C PRO A 90 8.81 -8.89 -5.17
N ALA A 91 9.92 -8.26 -5.53
CA ALA A 91 9.89 -7.01 -6.27
C ALA A 91 9.16 -7.21 -7.61
N MET A 92 8.19 -6.35 -7.89
CA MET A 92 7.40 -6.43 -9.12
C MET A 92 8.13 -5.76 -10.28
N THR A 93 8.05 -6.36 -11.47
CA THR A 93 8.69 -5.83 -12.69
C THR A 93 7.69 -5.26 -13.70
N SER A 94 6.41 -5.57 -13.55
CA SER A 94 5.33 -5.06 -14.39
C SER A 94 5.08 -3.57 -14.15
N LEU A 95 5.00 -2.79 -15.23
CA LEU A 95 4.79 -1.33 -15.20
C LEU A 95 3.52 -0.93 -14.44
N ASP A 96 2.42 -1.61 -14.73
CA ASP A 96 1.13 -1.42 -14.06
C ASP A 96 0.83 -2.51 -13.04
N GLY A 97 1.89 -3.13 -12.51
CA GLY A 97 1.75 -4.07 -11.42
C GLY A 97 1.26 -3.41 -10.13
N MET A 98 0.54 -4.17 -9.33
CA MET A 98 0.31 -3.86 -7.92
C MET A 98 0.16 -5.16 -7.14
N ARG A 99 0.69 -5.20 -5.92
CA ARG A 99 0.42 -6.31 -5.00
C ARG A 99 -0.19 -5.77 -3.72
N VAL A 100 -1.26 -6.42 -3.28
CA VAL A 100 -1.97 -6.11 -2.04
C VAL A 100 -1.77 -7.28 -1.09
N VAL A 101 -1.13 -7.04 0.05
CA VAL A 101 -0.84 -8.04 1.06
C VAL A 101 -1.65 -7.72 2.31
N LEU A 102 -2.61 -8.56 2.63
CA LEU A 102 -3.37 -8.55 3.87
C LEU A 102 -2.64 -9.40 4.91
N SER A 103 -2.49 -8.87 6.12
CA SER A 103 -1.91 -9.55 7.27
C SER A 103 -2.78 -9.29 8.50
N TRP A 104 -2.98 -10.30 9.33
CA TRP A 104 -3.72 -10.19 10.59
C TRP A 104 -3.11 -11.10 11.66
N GLY A 105 -3.67 -11.04 12.88
CA GLY A 105 -3.22 -11.89 13.98
C GLY A 105 -3.86 -13.28 13.94
N GLU A 106 -3.87 -13.96 15.09
CA GLU A 106 -4.49 -15.29 15.24
C GLU A 106 -6.00 -15.31 14.92
N LYS A 107 -6.69 -14.17 15.16
CA LYS A 107 -8.15 -14.07 15.08
C LYS A 107 -8.60 -12.84 14.27
N PRO A 108 -9.72 -12.94 13.53
CA PRO A 108 -10.45 -14.18 13.23
C PRO A 108 -9.57 -15.14 12.40
N PHE A 109 -9.99 -16.40 12.28
CA PHE A 109 -9.15 -17.42 11.65
C PHE A 109 -8.94 -17.17 10.16
N ASP A 110 -9.94 -16.56 9.52
CA ASP A 110 -10.03 -16.46 8.06
C ASP A 110 -10.57 -15.08 7.66
N LEU A 111 -9.71 -14.30 6.99
CA LEU A 111 -10.01 -12.96 6.48
C LEU A 111 -9.77 -12.93 4.97
N ASP A 112 -10.86 -12.97 4.20
CA ASP A 112 -10.84 -13.02 2.74
C ASP A 112 -10.56 -11.67 2.08
N SER A 113 -9.69 -11.68 1.09
CA SER A 113 -9.37 -10.60 0.18
C SER A 113 -10.31 -10.63 -1.01
N HIS A 114 -10.85 -9.47 -1.33
CA HIS A 114 -11.70 -9.27 -2.50
C HIS A 114 -11.16 -8.13 -3.34
N LEU A 115 -10.81 -8.44 -4.59
CA LEU A 115 -10.52 -7.43 -5.60
C LEU A 115 -11.63 -7.44 -6.66
N ILE A 116 -12.35 -6.33 -6.76
CA ILE A 116 -13.48 -6.16 -7.66
C ILE A 116 -13.11 -5.15 -8.75
N PHE A 117 -13.41 -5.45 -10.01
CA PHE A 117 -13.13 -4.61 -11.17
C PHE A 117 -14.16 -4.85 -12.29
N PRO A 118 -14.20 -4.03 -13.35
CA PRO A 118 -15.13 -4.22 -14.46
C PRO A 118 -15.07 -5.65 -15.02
N GLY A 119 -16.18 -6.38 -14.88
CA GLY A 119 -16.30 -7.75 -15.41
C GLY A 119 -15.58 -8.83 -14.60
N GLY A 120 -15.06 -8.54 -13.40
CA GLY A 120 -14.34 -9.54 -12.60
C GLY A 120 -14.33 -9.29 -11.09
N HIS A 121 -14.13 -10.39 -10.35
CA HIS A 121 -14.01 -10.41 -8.90
C HIS A 121 -13.04 -11.54 -8.51
N ILE A 122 -11.92 -11.18 -7.90
CA ILE A 122 -10.91 -12.12 -7.41
C ILE A 122 -11.09 -12.29 -5.90
N TYR A 123 -11.27 -13.54 -5.48
CA TYR A 123 -11.48 -13.98 -4.09
C TYR A 123 -11.34 -15.52 -3.99
N PHE A 124 -11.52 -16.10 -2.80
CA PHE A 124 -11.23 -17.52 -2.55
C PHE A 124 -11.87 -18.52 -3.54
N ASP A 125 -13.08 -18.25 -4.07
CA ASP A 125 -13.75 -19.16 -5.03
C ASP A 125 -13.35 -18.87 -6.49
N SER A 126 -12.88 -17.66 -6.78
CA SER A 126 -12.45 -17.20 -8.11
C SER A 126 -11.06 -16.59 -8.04
N LYS A 127 -10.05 -17.44 -7.86
CA LYS A 127 -8.67 -17.02 -7.56
C LYS A 127 -7.89 -16.49 -8.75
N GLU A 128 -8.24 -16.91 -9.96
CA GLU A 128 -7.47 -16.61 -11.17
C GLU A 128 -8.27 -15.71 -12.12
N GLY A 129 -7.62 -14.67 -12.62
CA GLY A 129 -8.16 -13.75 -13.63
C GLY A 129 -7.12 -13.48 -14.72
N THR A 130 -7.51 -12.74 -15.75
CA THR A 130 -6.60 -12.43 -16.87
C THR A 130 -5.37 -11.64 -16.42
N ASP A 131 -5.58 -10.61 -15.59
CA ASP A 131 -4.53 -9.68 -15.15
C ASP A 131 -4.51 -9.49 -13.62
N ALA A 132 -5.22 -10.34 -12.87
CA ALA A 132 -5.23 -10.30 -11.42
C ALA A 132 -5.54 -11.67 -10.81
N ASN A 133 -4.79 -12.05 -9.76
CA ASN A 133 -4.89 -13.34 -9.09
C ASN A 133 -4.82 -13.19 -7.55
N LEU A 134 -5.42 -14.14 -6.84
CA LEU A 134 -5.22 -14.39 -5.41
C LEU A 134 -4.03 -15.36 -5.25
N ASP A 135 -2.83 -14.83 -5.00
CA ASP A 135 -1.59 -15.59 -4.92
C ASP A 135 -1.52 -16.48 -3.68
N VAL A 136 -2.05 -15.98 -2.55
CA VAL A 136 -2.08 -16.66 -1.27
C VAL A 136 -3.47 -16.48 -0.67
N ASP A 137 -4.06 -17.61 -0.31
CA ASP A 137 -5.36 -17.77 0.34
C ASP A 137 -5.11 -18.53 1.65
N ASP A 138 -5.08 -17.80 2.76
CA ASP A 138 -4.80 -18.32 4.10
C ASP A 138 -6.11 -18.42 4.89
N THR A 139 -6.40 -19.61 5.39
CA THR A 139 -7.74 -19.95 5.91
C THR A 139 -7.70 -20.32 7.39
N ASP A 140 -6.52 -20.28 8.01
CA ASP A 140 -6.24 -20.95 9.28
C ASP A 140 -5.68 -20.06 10.37
N SER A 141 -5.06 -18.91 10.05
CA SER A 141 -4.78 -17.73 10.91
C SER A 141 -3.47 -17.05 10.52
N TYR A 142 -3.23 -15.82 11.04
CA TYR A 142 -1.99 -15.05 10.84
C TYR A 142 -1.72 -14.58 9.41
N GLY A 143 -2.49 -15.05 8.43
CA GLY A 143 -2.29 -14.72 7.03
C GLY A 143 -0.89 -15.08 6.51
N PRO A 144 -0.42 -14.45 5.42
CA PRO A 144 -1.09 -13.39 4.69
C PRO A 144 -2.17 -13.92 3.76
N GLU A 145 -3.04 -13.02 3.32
CA GLU A 145 -3.64 -13.16 2.00
C GLU A 145 -3.02 -12.17 1.04
N THR A 146 -2.91 -12.55 -0.23
CA THR A 146 -2.27 -11.67 -1.20
C THR A 146 -2.93 -11.73 -2.56
N VAL A 147 -3.24 -10.55 -3.07
CA VAL A 147 -3.75 -10.34 -4.43
C VAL A 147 -2.67 -9.61 -5.25
N THR A 148 -2.33 -10.15 -6.42
CA THR A 148 -1.50 -9.46 -7.42
C THR A 148 -2.37 -9.02 -8.59
N ILE A 149 -2.30 -7.74 -8.94
CA ILE A 149 -2.70 -7.22 -10.25
C ILE A 149 -1.42 -7.15 -11.10
N SER A 150 -1.33 -7.95 -12.16
CA SER A 150 -0.18 -7.97 -13.08
C SER A 150 -0.23 -6.81 -14.07
N LYS A 151 -1.43 -6.42 -14.51
CA LYS A 151 -1.65 -5.27 -15.40
C LYS A 151 -2.97 -4.57 -15.06
N LYS A 152 -2.89 -3.33 -14.59
CA LYS A 152 -4.07 -2.45 -14.53
C LYS A 152 -4.41 -1.92 -15.92
N HIS A 153 -5.69 -1.85 -16.24
CA HIS A 153 -6.18 -1.23 -17.46
C HIS A 153 -6.56 0.22 -17.21
N PHE A 154 -6.08 1.11 -18.08
CA PHE A 154 -6.40 2.53 -17.99
C PHE A 154 -7.90 2.76 -18.19
N GLY A 155 -8.53 3.58 -17.35
CA GLY A 155 -9.96 3.83 -17.38
C GLY A 155 -10.79 2.89 -16.51
N GLU A 156 -10.22 1.81 -15.99
CA GLU A 156 -10.92 0.89 -15.09
C GLU A 156 -10.76 1.29 -13.62
N SER A 157 -11.77 0.92 -12.82
CA SER A 157 -11.72 1.07 -11.37
C SER A 157 -11.49 -0.28 -10.70
N TYR A 158 -10.74 -0.28 -9.60
CA TYR A 158 -10.48 -1.49 -8.81
C TYR A 158 -10.83 -1.21 -7.36
N ILE A 159 -11.61 -2.07 -6.70
CA ILE A 159 -11.95 -1.94 -5.29
C ILE A 159 -11.32 -3.11 -4.55
N TYR A 160 -10.58 -2.81 -3.49
CA TYR A 160 -10.05 -3.83 -2.59
C TYR A 160 -10.80 -3.78 -1.25
N ALA A 161 -11.34 -4.92 -0.84
CA ALA A 161 -12.06 -5.11 0.40
C ALA A 161 -11.59 -6.38 1.11
N VAL A 162 -11.78 -6.41 2.42
CA VAL A 162 -11.51 -7.55 3.30
C VAL A 162 -12.82 -7.99 3.95
N GLN A 163 -13.13 -9.28 3.91
CA GLN A 163 -14.29 -9.86 4.57
C GLN A 163 -13.84 -10.73 5.75
N ASP A 164 -14.52 -10.60 6.89
CA ASP A 164 -14.40 -11.57 7.97
C ASP A 164 -15.20 -12.83 7.62
N TYR A 165 -14.59 -13.72 6.84
CA TYR A 165 -15.24 -14.92 6.31
C TYR A 165 -15.65 -15.87 7.44
N SER A 166 -14.75 -16.06 8.41
CA SER A 166 -15.00 -16.80 9.65
C SER A 166 -16.31 -16.39 10.32
N ASN A 167 -16.64 -15.10 10.28
CA ASN A 167 -17.80 -14.52 10.93
C ASN A 167 -18.78 -13.85 9.95
N LYS A 168 -18.88 -14.36 8.71
CA LYS A 168 -19.73 -13.79 7.65
C LYS A 168 -21.22 -13.73 7.97
N GLY A 169 -21.68 -14.56 8.92
CA GLY A 169 -23.04 -14.55 9.48
C GLY A 169 -23.25 -13.64 10.69
N LEU A 170 -22.23 -12.92 11.14
CA LEU A 170 -22.25 -12.06 12.34
C LEU A 170 -21.97 -10.59 11.98
N PRO A 171 -22.86 -9.93 11.21
CA PRO A 171 -22.65 -8.56 10.70
C PRO A 171 -22.44 -7.50 11.80
N ASN A 172 -22.94 -7.73 13.01
CA ASN A 172 -22.85 -6.76 14.11
C ASN A 172 -21.71 -7.04 15.11
N SER A 173 -20.84 -8.01 14.80
CA SER A 173 -19.66 -8.33 15.60
C SER A 173 -18.57 -7.26 15.45
N ASN A 174 -17.56 -7.29 16.32
CA ASN A 174 -16.37 -6.46 16.25
C ASN A 174 -15.09 -7.28 15.96
N TYR A 175 -15.22 -8.54 15.51
CA TYR A 175 -14.08 -9.43 15.33
C TYR A 175 -13.12 -8.94 14.26
N LEU A 176 -13.65 -8.44 13.13
CA LEU A 176 -12.85 -7.79 12.09
C LEU A 176 -12.02 -6.62 12.63
N SER A 177 -12.61 -5.71 13.42
CA SER A 177 -11.86 -4.58 13.98
C SER A 177 -10.89 -4.98 15.10
N ALA A 178 -11.19 -6.06 15.83
CA ALA A 178 -10.31 -6.61 16.87
C ALA A 178 -9.11 -7.39 16.30
N SER A 179 -9.16 -7.79 15.02
CA SER A 179 -8.11 -8.55 14.34
C SER A 179 -6.77 -7.84 14.21
N LYS A 180 -6.78 -6.50 14.31
CA LYS A 180 -5.64 -5.62 14.00
C LYS A 180 -5.09 -5.84 12.58
N ALA A 181 -5.94 -6.29 11.66
CA ALA A 181 -5.58 -6.51 10.26
C ALA A 181 -4.96 -5.25 9.63
N ARG A 182 -3.97 -5.49 8.78
CA ARG A 182 -3.27 -4.46 8.00
C ARG A 182 -3.21 -4.87 6.55
N VAL A 183 -3.29 -3.87 5.68
CA VAL A 183 -3.15 -4.04 4.23
C VAL A 183 -1.96 -3.23 3.76
N PHE A 184 -1.06 -3.88 3.03
CA PHE A 184 0.14 -3.30 2.44
C PHE A 184 0.03 -3.33 0.92
N VAL A 185 0.21 -2.18 0.28
CA VAL A 185 0.10 -2.06 -1.18
C VAL A 185 1.46 -1.72 -1.77
N TYR A 186 1.96 -2.59 -2.64
CA TYR A 186 3.25 -2.48 -3.28
C TYR A 186 3.13 -2.15 -4.77
N VAL A 187 4.01 -1.28 -5.25
CA VAL A 187 4.26 -1.02 -6.67
C VAL A 187 5.76 -1.11 -6.90
N GLY A 188 6.18 -1.93 -7.86
CA GLY A 188 7.59 -2.24 -8.06
C GLY A 188 8.22 -2.85 -6.80
N SER A 189 9.24 -2.18 -6.29
CA SER A 189 9.97 -2.50 -5.05
C SER A 189 9.51 -1.69 -3.83
N SER A 190 8.54 -0.79 -4.00
CA SER A 190 8.14 0.19 -2.98
C SER A 190 6.78 -0.10 -2.37
N LEU A 191 6.67 0.08 -1.06
CA LEU A 191 5.39 0.16 -0.34
C LEU A 191 4.79 1.55 -0.56
N VAL A 192 3.65 1.64 -1.23
CA VAL A 192 3.01 2.92 -1.60
C VAL A 192 1.82 3.30 -0.73
N ARG A 193 1.19 2.33 -0.08
CA ARG A 193 0.12 2.53 0.92
C ARG A 193 0.18 1.46 2.00
N SER A 194 -0.21 1.84 3.21
CA SER A 194 -0.51 0.93 4.30
C SER A 194 -1.79 1.38 4.98
N TYR A 195 -2.67 0.42 5.28
CA TYR A 195 -3.93 0.65 5.98
C TYR A 195 -4.01 -0.26 7.20
N SER A 196 -4.65 0.24 8.25
CA SER A 196 -5.02 -0.55 9.43
C SER A 196 -6.54 -0.58 9.54
N VAL A 197 -7.09 -1.74 9.88
CA VAL A 197 -8.53 -1.89 10.08
C VAL A 197 -9.02 -0.87 11.14
N PRO A 198 -10.12 -0.14 10.89
CA PRO A 198 -10.65 0.81 11.86
C PRO A 198 -11.01 0.17 13.19
N ALA A 199 -10.33 0.57 14.26
CA ALA A 199 -10.52 0.01 15.60
C ALA A 199 -11.92 0.31 16.18
N GLY A 200 -12.46 -0.63 16.95
CA GLY A 200 -13.73 -0.46 17.69
C GLY A 200 -14.98 -0.37 16.82
N LYS A 201 -14.88 -0.63 15.51
CA LYS A 201 -16.03 -0.67 14.60
C LYS A 201 -16.75 -2.01 14.67
N ARG A 202 -18.07 -1.97 14.49
CA ARG A 202 -18.91 -3.15 14.28
C ARG A 202 -19.12 -3.36 12.79
N GLY A 203 -18.91 -4.57 12.33
CA GLY A 203 -19.00 -4.95 10.94
C GLY A 203 -18.08 -6.11 10.59
N ASN A 204 -18.38 -6.74 9.47
CA ASN A 204 -17.67 -7.91 8.94
C ASN A 204 -17.13 -7.68 7.51
N ILE A 205 -17.21 -6.45 7.01
CA ILE A 205 -16.62 -6.04 5.74
C ILE A 205 -15.79 -4.78 5.97
N TRP A 206 -14.56 -4.76 5.48
CA TRP A 206 -13.69 -3.60 5.47
C TRP A 206 -13.35 -3.22 4.03
N THR A 207 -13.96 -2.15 3.53
CA THR A 207 -13.59 -1.57 2.24
C THR A 207 -12.37 -0.67 2.45
N VAL A 208 -11.25 -1.06 1.85
CA VAL A 208 -9.94 -0.47 2.17
C VAL A 208 -9.68 0.74 1.29
N PHE A 209 -9.67 0.53 -0.02
CA PHE A 209 -9.42 1.58 -1.01
C PHE A 209 -10.11 1.25 -2.34
N LYS A 210 -10.24 2.28 -3.16
CA LYS A 210 -10.58 2.16 -4.57
C LYS A 210 -9.48 2.80 -5.42
N LEU A 211 -9.12 2.18 -6.53
CA LEU A 211 -8.42 2.84 -7.62
C LEU A 211 -9.46 3.39 -8.57
N ASN A 212 -9.38 4.68 -8.87
CA ASN A 212 -10.25 5.31 -9.85
C ASN A 212 -9.74 5.07 -11.29
N PRO A 213 -10.50 5.45 -12.34
CA PRO A 213 -10.10 5.29 -13.73
C PRO A 213 -8.73 5.87 -14.12
N ASN A 214 -8.23 6.87 -13.38
CA ASN A 214 -6.92 7.49 -13.60
C ASN A 214 -5.78 6.71 -12.90
N GLY A 215 -6.11 5.65 -12.16
CA GLY A 215 -5.16 4.83 -11.41
C GLY A 215 -4.76 5.45 -10.06
N GLU A 216 -5.57 6.36 -9.51
CA GLU A 216 -5.31 6.99 -8.21
C GLU A 216 -6.05 6.29 -7.08
N PHE A 217 -5.41 6.26 -5.91
CA PHE A 217 -6.03 5.77 -4.68
C PHE A 217 -7.07 6.76 -4.12
N GLU A 218 -8.29 6.29 -3.99
CA GLU A 218 -9.36 6.81 -3.15
C GLU A 218 -9.35 6.02 -1.83
N ASP A 219 -8.86 6.65 -0.75
CA ASP A 219 -8.78 6.02 0.56
C ASP A 219 -10.17 5.95 1.20
N ILE A 220 -10.73 4.74 1.35
CA ILE A 220 -12.09 4.53 1.88
C ILE A 220 -12.02 4.19 3.38
N ASN A 221 -11.19 3.20 3.73
CA ASN A 221 -10.92 2.71 5.07
C ASN A 221 -12.17 2.64 5.99
N SER A 222 -13.23 2.01 5.51
CA SER A 222 -14.54 1.99 6.15
C SER A 222 -15.01 0.57 6.45
N VAL A 223 -15.62 0.38 7.62
CA VAL A 223 -16.19 -0.90 8.04
C VAL A 223 -17.70 -0.85 7.88
N THR A 224 -18.24 -1.78 7.09
CA THR A 224 -19.67 -2.00 6.87
C THR A 224 -20.06 -3.41 7.29
N ASN A 225 -21.34 -3.74 7.14
CA ASN A 225 -21.86 -5.03 7.57
C ASN A 225 -22.91 -5.57 6.60
N ALA A 226 -22.89 -6.88 6.39
CA ALA A 226 -23.94 -7.62 5.72
C ALA A 226 -23.95 -9.07 6.21
N ASN A 227 -25.12 -9.73 6.12
CA ASN A 227 -25.27 -11.12 6.53
C ASN A 227 -25.16 -12.03 5.29
N PHE A 228 -24.04 -12.74 5.15
CA PHE A 228 -23.82 -13.68 4.04
C PHE A 228 -24.22 -15.14 4.37
N ASN A 229 -24.89 -15.36 5.50
CA ASN A 229 -25.62 -16.60 5.77
C ASN A 229 -27.11 -16.47 5.39
N ASP A 230 -27.57 -15.28 5.02
CA ASP A 230 -28.91 -15.07 4.47
C ASP A 230 -28.93 -15.61 3.03
N THR A 231 -29.95 -16.39 2.67
CA THR A 231 -30.13 -16.96 1.32
C THR A 231 -30.27 -15.92 0.20
N THR A 232 -30.41 -14.64 0.54
CA THR A 232 -30.57 -13.53 -0.40
C THR A 232 -29.27 -12.85 -0.82
N LEU A 233 -28.15 -13.11 -0.13
CA LEU A 233 -26.84 -12.51 -0.42
C LEU A 233 -25.77 -13.59 -0.45
N ASP A 234 -25.06 -13.67 -1.57
CA ASP A 234 -23.86 -14.49 -1.70
C ASP A 234 -22.61 -13.59 -1.69
N VAL A 235 -21.43 -14.14 -1.39
CA VAL A 235 -20.17 -13.39 -1.38
C VAL A 235 -19.84 -12.78 -2.75
N ARG A 236 -20.31 -13.39 -3.85
CA ARG A 236 -20.23 -12.82 -5.20
C ARG A 236 -20.97 -11.48 -5.34
N ASP A 237 -21.94 -11.23 -4.46
CA ASP A 237 -22.73 -10.00 -4.42
C ASP A 237 -22.07 -8.91 -3.55
N LEU A 238 -20.88 -9.16 -3.00
CA LEU A 238 -20.15 -8.20 -2.15
C LEU A 238 -20.02 -6.82 -2.81
N ALA A 239 -19.82 -6.77 -4.13
CA ALA A 239 -19.77 -5.53 -4.90
C ALA A 239 -21.03 -4.67 -4.66
N THR A 240 -22.21 -5.28 -4.62
CA THR A 240 -23.49 -4.57 -4.40
C THR A 240 -23.61 -3.99 -2.99
N VAL A 241 -22.97 -4.64 -2.01
CA VAL A 241 -22.97 -4.21 -0.60
C VAL A 241 -22.04 -3.02 -0.38
N ILE A 242 -20.89 -2.99 -1.06
CA ILE A 242 -19.85 -1.97 -0.81
C ILE A 242 -19.96 -0.74 -1.73
N MET A 243 -20.63 -0.82 -2.88
CA MET A 243 -20.81 0.32 -3.79
C MET A 243 -21.39 1.59 -3.13
N PRO A 244 -22.38 1.52 -2.23
CA PRO A 244 -22.87 2.71 -1.53
C PRO A 244 -21.78 3.41 -0.69
N ALA A 245 -20.86 2.64 -0.12
CA ALA A 245 -19.74 3.16 0.66
C ALA A 245 -18.63 3.76 -0.23
N THR A 246 -18.49 3.31 -1.49
CA THR A 246 -17.53 3.85 -2.45
C THR A 246 -17.99 5.14 -3.11
N ASP A 247 -19.30 5.37 -3.23
CA ASP A 247 -19.85 6.62 -3.79
C ASP A 247 -19.90 7.75 -2.76
N SER A 248 -19.88 7.40 -1.48
CA SER A 248 -19.95 8.34 -0.35
C SER A 248 -18.58 8.78 0.17
N SER A 249 -17.47 8.23 -0.36
CA SER A 249 -16.13 8.65 0.03
C SER A 249 -15.84 10.03 -0.57
N ALA A 250 -16.15 11.07 0.20
CA ALA A 250 -15.51 12.35 0.01
C ALA A 250 -13.99 12.10 0.01
N PRO A 251 -13.21 12.74 -0.89
CA PRO A 251 -11.75 12.66 -0.82
C PRO A 251 -11.34 12.93 0.61
N ALA A 252 -10.49 12.06 1.17
CA ALA A 252 -9.99 12.20 2.52
C ALA A 252 -9.65 13.68 2.74
N SER A 253 -10.33 14.32 3.71
CA SER A 253 -10.09 15.72 3.99
C SER A 253 -8.58 15.86 4.18
N PRO A 254 -7.90 16.78 3.46
CA PRO A 254 -6.46 16.92 3.61
C PRO A 254 -6.19 17.09 5.09
N ALA A 255 -5.45 16.15 5.69
CA ALA A 255 -5.01 16.28 7.07
C ALA A 255 -4.46 17.70 7.20
N MET A 256 -4.95 18.48 8.18
CA MET A 256 -4.54 19.87 8.37
C MET A 256 -3.00 19.93 8.35
N GLN A 257 -2.43 20.38 7.24
CA GLN A 257 -1.00 20.36 7.06
C GLN A 257 -0.41 21.42 7.96
N ASN A 258 0.46 20.98 8.86
CA ASN A 258 1.22 21.89 9.70
C ASN A 258 2.12 22.74 8.81
N SER A 259 2.01 24.07 8.92
CA SER A 259 2.82 25.01 8.13
C SER A 259 4.33 24.79 8.25
N GLY A 260 4.80 24.20 9.36
CA GLY A 260 6.18 23.77 9.55
C GLY A 260 6.56 22.58 8.65
N ASP A 261 5.67 21.59 8.52
CA ASP A 261 5.88 20.40 7.70
C ASP A 261 5.90 20.76 6.21
N THR A 262 5.03 21.67 5.77
CA THR A 262 5.05 22.19 4.39
C THR A 262 6.37 22.89 4.04
N GLN A 263 6.94 23.68 4.96
CA GLN A 263 8.23 24.34 4.71
C GLN A 263 9.38 23.34 4.66
N LEU A 264 9.37 22.35 5.57
CA LEU A 264 10.37 21.30 5.61
C LEU A 264 10.29 20.41 4.35
N ALA A 265 9.09 20.08 3.87
CA ALA A 265 8.88 19.37 2.61
C ALA A 265 9.50 20.11 1.42
N ARG A 266 9.27 21.42 1.33
CA ARG A 266 9.88 22.28 0.29
C ARG A 266 11.40 22.31 0.38
N LYS A 267 11.97 22.29 1.59
CA LYS A 267 13.42 22.22 1.80
C LYS A 267 13.97 20.90 1.25
N TYR A 268 13.42 19.77 1.67
CA TYR A 268 13.85 18.46 1.18
C TYR A 268 13.69 18.32 -0.34
N ASN A 269 12.61 18.84 -0.93
CA ASN A 269 12.47 18.85 -2.39
C ASN A 269 13.60 19.64 -3.09
N ARG A 270 13.97 20.82 -2.58
CA ARG A 270 15.09 21.60 -3.18
C ARG A 270 16.43 20.90 -3.04
N GLU A 271 16.67 20.26 -1.89
CA GLU A 271 17.88 19.45 -1.67
C GLU A 271 17.90 18.26 -2.64
N GLY A 272 16.76 17.58 -2.80
CA GLY A 272 16.56 16.50 -3.78
C GLY A 272 16.87 16.94 -5.21
N GLU A 273 16.38 18.11 -5.63
CA GLU A 273 16.68 18.69 -6.95
C GLU A 273 18.19 18.96 -7.13
N ALA A 274 18.86 19.45 -6.09
CA ALA A 274 20.29 19.72 -6.12
C ALA A 274 21.10 18.43 -6.32
N VAL A 275 20.82 17.38 -5.55
CA VAL A 275 21.54 16.10 -5.67
C VAL A 275 21.16 15.36 -6.96
N TYR A 276 19.91 15.45 -7.42
CA TYR A 276 19.46 14.91 -8.71
C TYR A 276 20.27 15.47 -9.90
N LYS A 277 20.54 16.79 -9.88
CA LYS A 277 21.37 17.45 -10.91
C LYS A 277 22.81 16.93 -10.91
N THR A 278 23.32 16.48 -9.76
CA THR A 278 24.65 15.86 -9.65
C THR A 278 24.67 14.36 -9.98
N GLY A 279 23.52 13.76 -10.29
CA GLY A 279 23.42 12.34 -10.65
C GLY A 279 23.36 11.39 -9.46
N GLN A 280 23.23 11.89 -8.23
CA GLN A 280 23.05 11.08 -7.02
C GLN A 280 21.58 10.68 -6.87
N LEU A 281 21.13 9.72 -7.68
CA LEU A 281 19.71 9.41 -7.88
C LEU A 281 19.06 8.80 -6.65
N GLU A 282 19.71 7.86 -5.97
CA GLU A 282 19.17 7.21 -4.77
C GLU A 282 18.97 8.22 -3.63
N GLN A 283 19.93 9.14 -3.47
CA GLN A 283 19.81 10.22 -2.48
C GLN A 283 18.69 11.19 -2.87
N ALA A 284 18.55 11.52 -4.16
CA ALA A 284 17.45 12.36 -4.65
C ALA A 284 16.09 11.72 -4.34
N ILE A 285 15.95 10.41 -4.61
CA ILE A 285 14.74 9.64 -4.31
C ILE A 285 14.41 9.73 -2.83
N GLN A 286 15.38 9.51 -1.93
CA GLN A 286 15.16 9.61 -0.48
C GLN A 286 14.67 11.01 -0.06
N LEU A 287 15.28 12.07 -0.57
CA LEU A 287 14.90 13.45 -0.24
C LEU A 287 13.50 13.79 -0.78
N PHE A 288 13.16 13.34 -1.98
CA PHE A 288 11.81 13.52 -2.53
C PHE A 288 10.78 12.69 -1.77
N GLN A 289 11.09 11.46 -1.35
CA GLN A 289 10.22 10.65 -0.49
C GLN A 289 9.93 11.38 0.82
N GLN A 290 10.98 11.89 1.51
CA GLN A 290 10.81 12.70 2.73
C GLN A 290 9.92 13.92 2.50
N ALA A 291 10.06 14.59 1.36
CA ALA A 291 9.19 15.72 1.01
C ALA A 291 7.73 15.28 0.86
N THR A 292 7.46 14.15 0.19
CA THR A 292 6.09 13.63 -0.01
C THR A 292 5.48 13.04 1.26
N GLU A 293 6.30 12.55 2.20
CA GLU A 293 5.84 12.08 3.51
C GLU A 293 5.41 13.24 4.41
N LEU A 294 6.12 14.37 4.36
CA LEU A 294 5.77 15.59 5.10
C LEU A 294 4.59 16.34 4.47
N ASP A 295 4.51 16.36 3.15
CA ASP A 295 3.42 17.00 2.41
C ASP A 295 2.93 16.07 1.29
N GLY A 296 1.93 15.26 1.63
CA GLY A 296 1.27 14.33 0.69
C GLY A 296 0.48 15.02 -0.44
N ASN A 297 0.37 16.34 -0.43
CA ASN A 297 -0.25 17.14 -1.49
C ASN A 297 0.78 17.92 -2.32
N TYR A 298 2.08 17.69 -2.11
CA TYR A 298 3.13 18.40 -2.81
C TYR A 298 3.38 17.83 -4.21
N GLY A 299 2.51 18.19 -5.16
CA GLY A 299 2.55 17.65 -6.54
C GLY A 299 3.91 17.77 -7.23
N GLN A 300 4.64 18.88 -7.02
CA GLN A 300 6.00 19.05 -7.57
C GLN A 300 6.99 18.01 -7.03
N ALA A 301 6.93 17.65 -5.74
CA ALA A 301 7.79 16.62 -5.18
C ALA A 301 7.49 15.25 -5.78
N PHE A 302 6.21 14.94 -6.05
CA PHE A 302 5.83 13.72 -6.78
C PHE A 302 6.31 13.74 -8.25
N SER A 303 6.24 14.87 -8.96
CA SER A 303 6.80 15.00 -10.31
C SER A 303 8.31 14.73 -10.31
N ASN A 304 9.04 15.34 -9.37
CA ASN A 304 10.48 15.17 -9.22
C ASN A 304 10.85 13.73 -8.84
N LEU A 305 10.08 13.12 -7.94
CA LEU A 305 10.23 11.72 -7.56
C LEU A 305 10.05 10.79 -8.77
N GLY A 306 9.04 11.06 -9.61
CA GLY A 306 8.81 10.30 -10.85
C GLY A 306 9.99 10.37 -11.82
N LEU A 307 10.57 11.55 -12.02
CA LEU A 307 11.77 11.71 -12.85
C LEU A 307 13.00 11.00 -12.25
N ALA A 308 13.18 11.10 -10.94
CA ALA A 308 14.27 10.44 -10.24
C ALA A 308 14.17 8.92 -10.34
N TYR A 309 12.97 8.35 -10.10
CA TYR A 309 12.71 6.93 -10.28
C TYR A 309 12.94 6.46 -11.72
N GLN A 310 12.44 7.21 -12.71
CA GLN A 310 12.64 6.87 -14.12
C GLN A 310 14.13 6.79 -14.46
N LYS A 311 14.91 7.80 -14.04
CA LYS A 311 16.35 7.86 -14.30
C LYS A 311 17.13 6.78 -13.53
N ASN A 312 16.62 6.35 -12.38
CA ASN A 312 17.19 5.27 -11.56
C ASN A 312 16.77 3.85 -12.02
N GLY A 313 15.86 3.75 -13.00
CA GLY A 313 15.34 2.46 -13.47
C GLY A 313 14.19 1.88 -12.63
N ASN A 314 13.66 2.62 -11.66
CA ASN A 314 12.48 2.24 -10.87
C ASN A 314 11.19 2.59 -11.62
N ILE A 315 10.95 1.88 -12.73
CA ILE A 315 9.97 2.32 -13.74
C ILE A 315 8.53 2.26 -13.23
N ALA A 316 8.14 1.23 -12.48
CA ALA A 316 6.79 1.11 -11.92
C ALA A 316 6.49 2.22 -10.91
N GLU A 317 7.46 2.53 -10.04
CA GLU A 317 7.39 3.62 -9.08
C GLU A 317 7.34 4.99 -9.77
N ALA A 318 8.01 5.15 -10.91
CA ALA A 318 7.94 6.37 -11.71
C ALA A 318 6.51 6.62 -12.25
N ILE A 319 5.82 5.60 -12.75
CA ILE A 319 4.42 5.71 -13.19
C ILE A 319 3.53 6.11 -12.02
N TRP A 320 3.69 5.45 -10.87
CA TRP A 320 2.92 5.77 -9.67
C TRP A 320 3.11 7.24 -9.23
N ALA A 321 4.36 7.71 -9.18
CA ALA A 321 4.66 9.08 -8.77
C ALA A 321 4.09 10.12 -9.75
N ASN A 322 4.15 9.86 -11.07
CA ASN A 322 3.54 10.74 -12.06
C ASN A 322 2.00 10.75 -11.98
N ARG A 323 1.35 9.61 -11.73
CA ARG A 323 -0.11 9.57 -11.48
C ARG A 323 -0.49 10.39 -10.24
N LYS A 324 0.33 10.33 -9.18
CA LYS A 324 0.10 11.14 -7.98
C LYS A 324 0.34 12.64 -8.21
N ALA A 325 1.33 13.01 -9.01
CA ALA A 325 1.53 14.41 -9.42
C ALA A 325 0.33 14.94 -10.23
N PHE A 326 -0.17 14.13 -11.17
CA PHE A 326 -1.39 14.39 -11.93
C PHE A 326 -2.61 14.61 -11.02
N SER A 327 -2.82 13.75 -10.01
CA SER A 327 -3.97 13.86 -9.09
C SER A 327 -3.99 15.16 -8.29
N LEU A 328 -2.81 15.66 -7.96
CA LEU A 328 -2.61 16.85 -7.13
C LEU A 328 -2.59 18.14 -7.96
N ALA A 329 -2.67 18.03 -9.28
CA ALA A 329 -2.64 19.17 -10.19
C ALA A 329 -3.86 20.07 -9.95
N SER A 330 -3.60 21.28 -9.45
CA SER A 330 -4.64 22.26 -9.10
C SER A 330 -4.19 23.68 -9.43
N GLY A 331 -5.16 24.60 -9.52
CA GLY A 331 -4.92 26.00 -9.84
C GLY A 331 -4.48 26.27 -11.29
N VAL A 332 -3.84 27.41 -11.52
CA VAL A 332 -3.47 27.91 -12.86
C VAL A 332 -2.49 27.02 -13.62
N ASN A 333 -1.71 26.20 -12.92
CA ASN A 333 -0.71 25.31 -13.52
C ASN A 333 -1.21 23.86 -13.64
N ALA A 334 -2.49 23.59 -13.34
CA ALA A 334 -3.02 22.23 -13.31
C ALA A 334 -2.89 21.54 -14.66
N ALA A 335 -3.31 22.20 -15.75
CA ALA A 335 -3.24 21.67 -17.11
C ALA A 335 -1.80 21.29 -17.51
N THR A 336 -0.84 22.20 -17.29
CA THR A 336 0.58 21.93 -17.54
C THR A 336 1.12 20.77 -16.71
N THR A 337 0.72 20.66 -15.43
CA THR A 337 1.18 19.58 -14.54
C THR A 337 0.65 18.22 -15.01
N ARG A 338 -0.62 18.15 -15.40
CA ARG A 338 -1.22 16.94 -15.95
C ARG A 338 -0.60 16.56 -17.29
N ALA A 339 -0.42 17.52 -18.20
CA ALA A 339 0.25 17.30 -19.48
C ALA A 339 1.66 16.72 -19.31
N ASN A 340 2.47 17.29 -18.41
CA ASN A 340 3.81 16.78 -18.10
C ASN A 340 3.78 15.35 -17.51
N SER A 341 2.83 15.08 -16.62
CA SER A 341 2.67 13.76 -16.00
C SER A 341 2.32 12.70 -17.05
N TYR A 342 1.37 12.99 -17.95
CA TYR A 342 1.03 12.11 -19.06
C TYR A 342 2.18 11.92 -20.04
N TYR A 343 2.93 12.98 -20.35
CA TYR A 343 4.11 12.89 -21.20
C TYR A 343 5.17 11.96 -20.59
N ASN A 344 5.46 12.10 -19.30
CA ASN A 344 6.43 11.24 -18.61
C ASN A 344 5.98 9.77 -18.61
N ILE A 345 4.70 9.51 -18.34
CA ILE A 345 4.13 8.16 -18.40
C ILE A 345 4.23 7.59 -19.83
N ALA A 346 3.91 8.39 -20.85
CA ALA A 346 4.03 7.98 -22.25
C ALA A 346 5.47 7.59 -22.61
N LYS A 347 6.47 8.38 -22.17
CA LYS A 347 7.89 8.08 -22.38
C LYS A 347 8.33 6.78 -21.71
N ILE A 348 7.77 6.46 -20.55
CA ILE A 348 8.01 5.20 -19.85
C ILE A 348 7.49 4.02 -20.68
N TYR A 349 6.25 4.08 -21.15
CA TYR A 349 5.67 3.03 -21.99
C TYR A 349 6.41 2.89 -23.33
N GLU A 350 6.77 4.01 -23.97
CA GLU A 350 7.53 4.03 -25.23
C GLU A 350 8.89 3.33 -25.06
N THR A 351 9.63 3.66 -24.00
CA THR A 351 10.93 3.04 -23.70
C THR A 351 10.79 1.54 -23.40
N SER A 352 9.62 1.14 -22.90
CA SER A 352 9.29 -0.26 -22.60
C SER A 352 8.65 -1.01 -23.80
N GLY A 353 8.53 -0.37 -24.96
CA GLY A 353 7.95 -0.94 -26.17
C GLY A 353 6.42 -1.06 -26.18
N GLN A 354 5.73 -0.51 -25.19
CA GLN A 354 4.27 -0.52 -25.06
C GLN A 354 3.66 0.66 -25.84
N ASN A 355 3.71 0.56 -27.17
CA ASN A 355 3.38 1.67 -28.07
C ASN A 355 1.91 2.13 -28.00
N ALA A 356 0.98 1.22 -27.70
CA ALA A 356 -0.44 1.56 -27.62
C ALA A 356 -0.72 2.42 -26.38
N GLU A 357 -0.21 2.00 -25.23
CA GLU A 357 -0.27 2.73 -23.96
C GLU A 357 0.49 4.07 -24.08
N ALA A 358 1.66 4.07 -24.71
CA ALA A 358 2.42 5.31 -24.96
C ALA A 358 1.62 6.31 -25.81
N LEU A 359 1.02 5.87 -26.92
CA LEU A 359 0.20 6.72 -27.78
C LEU A 359 -1.00 7.30 -27.03
N GLN A 360 -1.71 6.48 -26.26
CA GLN A 360 -2.84 6.93 -25.44
C GLN A 360 -2.41 8.05 -24.49
N HIS A 361 -1.30 7.88 -23.77
CA HIS A 361 -0.81 8.89 -22.85
C HIS A 361 -0.26 10.14 -23.55
N TYR A 362 0.36 10.04 -24.72
CA TYR A 362 0.74 11.22 -25.50
C TYR A 362 -0.46 12.04 -25.96
N GLN A 363 -1.56 11.37 -26.35
CA GLN A 363 -2.80 12.07 -26.72
C GLN A 363 -3.41 12.82 -25.53
N LEU A 364 -3.40 12.20 -24.34
CA LEU A 364 -3.83 12.85 -23.10
C LEU A 364 -2.92 14.05 -22.75
N ALA A 365 -1.60 13.90 -22.90
CA ALA A 365 -0.65 14.99 -22.69
C ALA A 365 -0.91 16.17 -23.63
N LEU A 366 -1.13 15.90 -24.92
CA LEU A 366 -1.45 16.93 -25.91
C LEU A 366 -2.77 17.63 -25.59
N HIS A 367 -3.79 16.87 -25.19
CA HIS A 367 -5.09 17.43 -24.81
C HIS A 367 -4.98 18.42 -23.65
N ASP A 368 -4.28 18.06 -22.57
CA ASP A 368 -4.10 18.95 -21.41
C ASP A 368 -3.13 20.12 -21.69
N ALA A 369 -2.23 20.01 -22.67
CA ALA A 369 -1.29 21.08 -22.99
C ALA A 369 -1.90 22.27 -23.76
N ILE A 370 -3.10 22.08 -24.33
CA ILE A 370 -3.79 23.08 -25.17
C ILE A 370 -4.99 23.73 -24.49
N LEU A 371 -5.30 23.33 -23.25
CA LEU A 371 -6.27 23.95 -22.34
C LEU A 371 -5.64 25.11 -21.58
#